data_AF-A0A7W7MJC5-F1
#
_entry.id   AF-A0A7W7MJC5-F1
#
_cell.length_a   1.000
_cell.length_b   1.000
_cell.length_c   1.000
_cell.angle_alpha   90.00
_cell.angle_beta   90.00
_cell.angle_gamma   90.00
#
_symmetry.space_group_name_H-M   'P 1'
#
loop_
_entity.id
_entity.type
_entity.pdbx_description
1 polymer ?
#
loop_
_entity_poly.entity_id
_entity_poly.type
_entity_poly.pdbx_seq_one_letter_code
_entity_poly.pdbx_strand_id
1 'polypeptide(L)'
;MSYDPVLTAIAAFTNDALPEHVWRHDTNMSGPIGDLAVLLARAAVQVTETAELLARVLDRTADGCRRHAGTITAAATVEPTLLDRDLIHVIQQQERFTAHRDFMLALYQAWRLHRPGSADPRHRRILTVPYDPTHGMAALTTDDDRHWRVTPDPVAATAYGIPAAAAMLIGDIHTTNHGWQPTAYTRTDDPAANPHLTFRLPVTATEDAAVRSLLRWWHLLSTDPDRARTPDQLTAEEQTSLSA
;
A
#
# COMPACT_ATOMS: atom_id res chain seq x y z
N MET A 1 -8.04 -9.91 -3.98
CA MET A 1 -6.59 -10.11 -3.74
C MET A 1 -6.34 -9.85 -2.27
N SER A 2 -5.74 -10.79 -1.54
CA SER A 2 -5.39 -10.57 -0.14
C SER A 2 -4.11 -9.77 -0.10
N TYR A 3 -4.17 -8.58 0.49
CA TYR A 3 -2.97 -7.89 0.91
C TYR A 3 -2.19 -8.75 1.90
N ASP A 4 -0.86 -8.61 1.86
CA ASP A 4 -0.01 -9.05 2.96
C ASP A 4 -0.41 -8.23 4.21
N PRO A 5 -1.00 -8.85 5.24
CA PRO A 5 -1.52 -8.13 6.40
C PRO A 5 -0.40 -7.45 7.19
N VAL A 6 0.82 -8.00 7.14
CA VAL A 6 1.99 -7.47 7.86
C VAL A 6 2.49 -6.21 7.17
N LEU A 7 2.79 -6.28 5.87
CA LEU A 7 3.23 -5.10 5.12
C LEU A 7 2.18 -3.98 5.14
N THR A 8 0.89 -4.34 5.09
CA THR A 8 -0.21 -3.39 5.17
C THR A 8 -0.28 -2.72 6.52
N ALA A 9 -0.15 -3.47 7.62
CA ALA A 9 -0.14 -2.91 8.97
C ALA A 9 1.05 -1.98 9.19
N ILE A 10 2.24 -2.36 8.73
CA ILE A 10 3.44 -1.53 8.77
C ILE A 10 3.20 -0.24 7.98
N ALA A 11 2.79 -0.35 6.71
CA ALA A 11 2.56 0.80 5.85
C ALA A 11 1.49 1.76 6.43
N ALA A 12 0.39 1.22 6.97
CA ALA A 12 -0.63 2.02 7.64
C ALA A 12 -0.10 2.79 8.85
N PHE A 13 0.93 2.29 9.52
CA PHE A 13 1.51 2.91 10.70
C PHE A 13 2.65 3.89 10.38
N THR A 14 3.50 3.55 9.40
CA THR A 14 4.71 4.32 9.07
C THR A 14 4.64 5.10 7.77
N ASN A 15 3.56 4.96 6.99
CA ASN A 15 3.38 5.49 5.63
C ASN A 15 4.37 4.95 4.58
N ASP A 16 5.32 4.11 5.00
CA ASP A 16 6.33 3.42 4.19
C ASP A 16 6.61 2.04 4.80
N ALA A 17 6.77 1.02 3.97
CA ALA A 17 7.09 -0.34 4.40
C ALA A 17 8.25 -0.91 3.59
N LEU A 18 9.24 -1.46 4.32
CA LEU A 18 10.30 -2.26 3.70
C LEU A 18 9.79 -3.69 3.42
N PRO A 19 10.09 -4.27 2.24
CA PRO A 19 9.67 -5.63 1.90
C PRO A 19 10.13 -6.69 2.90
N GLU A 20 9.34 -7.76 3.06
CA GLU A 20 9.61 -8.87 3.98
C GLU A 20 11.02 -9.45 3.88
N HIS A 21 11.50 -9.64 2.65
CA HIS A 21 12.81 -10.25 2.40
C HIS A 21 13.98 -9.43 3.00
N VAL A 22 13.79 -8.13 3.25
CA VAL A 22 14.84 -7.23 3.75
C VAL A 22 15.14 -7.53 5.21
N TRP A 23 14.10 -7.59 6.05
CA TRP A 23 14.26 -7.94 7.45
C TRP A 23 14.50 -9.43 7.63
N ARG A 24 13.98 -10.30 6.75
CA ARG A 24 14.40 -11.71 6.72
C ARG A 24 15.89 -11.86 6.42
N HIS A 25 16.45 -11.07 5.52
CA HIS A 25 17.89 -11.10 5.24
C HIS A 25 18.71 -10.74 6.48
N ASP A 26 18.26 -9.71 7.21
CA ASP A 26 18.92 -9.22 8.43
C ASP A 26 18.92 -10.24 9.58
N THR A 27 18.10 -11.30 9.53
CA THR A 27 18.15 -12.40 10.53
C THR A 27 19.50 -13.12 10.59
N ASN A 28 20.31 -13.03 9.53
CA ASN A 28 21.65 -13.60 9.49
C ASN A 28 22.71 -12.67 10.13
N MET A 29 22.35 -11.44 10.48
CA MET A 29 23.27 -10.51 11.13
C MET A 29 23.40 -10.84 12.62
N SER A 30 24.58 -10.60 13.18
CA SER A 30 24.79 -10.72 14.62
C SER A 30 24.37 -9.45 15.36
N GLY A 31 24.05 -9.60 16.65
CA GLY A 31 23.71 -8.48 17.53
C GLY A 31 22.25 -8.02 17.38
N PRO A 32 21.93 -6.80 17.85
CA PRO A 32 20.55 -6.37 18.08
C PRO A 32 19.70 -6.33 16.82
N ILE A 33 20.28 -6.04 15.64
CA ILE A 33 19.54 -6.01 14.38
C ILE A 33 19.05 -7.42 14.01
N GLY A 34 19.91 -8.43 14.13
CA GLY A 34 19.54 -9.82 13.84
C GLY A 34 18.51 -10.37 14.83
N ASP A 35 18.69 -10.09 16.12
CA ASP A 35 17.75 -10.51 17.15
C ASP A 35 16.35 -9.88 16.92
N LEU A 36 16.30 -8.58 16.62
CA LEU A 36 15.06 -7.88 16.28
C LEU A 36 14.45 -8.40 14.99
N ALA A 37 15.25 -8.67 13.96
CA ALA A 37 14.77 -9.25 12.71
C ALA A 37 14.15 -10.64 12.90
N VAL A 38 14.73 -11.49 13.74
CA VAL A 38 14.18 -12.82 14.08
C VAL A 38 12.86 -12.69 14.84
N LEU A 39 12.80 -11.81 15.84
CA LEU A 39 11.56 -11.55 16.59
C LEU A 39 10.47 -10.99 15.67
N LEU A 40 10.83 -10.05 14.80
CA LEU A 40 9.92 -9.45 13.85
C LEU A 40 9.37 -10.50 12.86
N ALA A 41 10.22 -11.39 12.32
CA ALA A 41 9.80 -12.48 11.45
C ALA A 41 8.80 -13.43 12.15
N ARG A 42 9.00 -13.73 13.43
CA ARG A 42 8.06 -14.55 14.22
C ARG A 42 6.75 -13.83 14.48
N ALA A 43 6.79 -12.55 14.85
CA ALA A 43 5.60 -11.74 15.08
C ALA A 43 4.77 -11.58 13.79
N ALA A 44 5.43 -11.44 12.64
CA ALA A 44 4.79 -11.38 11.34
C ALA A 44 3.99 -12.65 11.01
N VAL A 45 4.56 -13.84 11.26
CA VAL A 45 3.84 -15.11 11.09
C VAL A 45 2.59 -15.13 11.97
N GLN A 46 2.70 -14.72 13.24
CA GLN A 46 1.55 -14.68 14.16
C GLN A 46 0.46 -13.70 13.71
N VAL A 47 0.83 -12.54 13.15
CA VAL A 47 -0.11 -11.57 12.58
C VAL A 47 -0.79 -12.13 11.35
N THR A 48 -0.06 -12.78 10.45
CA THR A 48 -0.64 -13.42 9.26
C THR A 48 -1.65 -14.51 9.66
N GLU A 49 -1.28 -15.40 10.58
CA GLU A 49 -2.16 -16.47 11.05
C GLU A 49 -3.44 -15.92 11.72
N THR A 50 -3.32 -14.89 12.56
CA THR A 50 -4.51 -14.28 13.20
C THR A 50 -5.34 -13.46 12.23
N ALA A 51 -4.74 -12.78 11.26
CA ALA A 51 -5.46 -12.07 10.21
C ALA A 51 -6.32 -13.04 9.37
N GLU A 52 -5.73 -14.16 8.95
CA GLU A 52 -6.45 -15.19 8.20
C GLU A 52 -7.58 -15.81 9.01
N LEU A 53 -7.35 -16.08 10.30
CA LEU A 53 -8.39 -16.63 11.17
C LEU A 53 -9.52 -15.63 11.38
N LEU A 54 -9.20 -14.35 11.62
CA LEU A 54 -10.18 -13.28 11.76
C LEU A 54 -11.02 -13.13 10.48
N ALA A 55 -10.38 -13.13 9.30
CA ALA A 55 -11.09 -13.10 8.01
C ALA A 55 -12.07 -14.27 7.88
N ARG A 56 -11.65 -15.51 8.18
CA ARG A 56 -12.51 -16.70 8.16
C ARG A 56 -13.67 -16.63 9.16
N VAL A 57 -13.48 -16.01 10.33
CA VAL A 57 -14.56 -15.83 11.30
C VAL A 57 -15.55 -14.78 10.77
N LEU A 58 -15.07 -13.64 10.27
CA LEU A 58 -15.91 -12.58 9.70
C LEU A 58 -16.74 -13.06 8.51
N ASP A 59 -16.15 -13.85 7.60
CA ASP A 59 -16.88 -14.42 6.46
C ASP A 59 -18.02 -15.34 6.92
N ARG A 60 -17.75 -16.21 7.90
CA ARG A 60 -18.78 -17.09 8.49
C ARG A 60 -19.89 -16.30 9.17
N THR A 61 -19.56 -15.24 9.90
CA THR A 61 -20.55 -14.35 10.52
C THR A 61 -21.40 -13.66 9.45
N ALA A 62 -20.79 -13.16 8.37
CA ALA A 62 -21.50 -12.53 7.26
C ALA A 62 -22.45 -13.52 6.55
N ASP A 63 -22.02 -14.77 6.33
CA ASP A 63 -22.87 -15.84 5.81
C ASP A 63 -24.01 -16.21 6.76
N GLY A 64 -23.74 -16.22 8.07
CA GLY A 64 -24.76 -16.39 9.10
C GLY A 64 -25.83 -15.31 9.02
N CYS A 65 -25.43 -14.03 8.97
CA CYS A 65 -26.33 -12.89 8.83
C CYS A 65 -27.17 -12.96 7.54
N ARG A 66 -26.54 -13.28 6.40
CA ARG A 66 -27.24 -13.44 5.10
C ARG A 66 -28.31 -14.53 5.16
N ARG A 67 -28.01 -15.67 5.77
CA ARG A 67 -28.97 -16.76 5.94
C ARG A 67 -30.14 -16.36 6.83
N HIS A 68 -29.89 -15.70 7.96
CA HIS A 68 -30.95 -15.22 8.85
C HIS A 68 -31.84 -14.17 8.17
N ALA A 69 -31.28 -13.26 7.38
CA ALA A 69 -32.08 -12.32 6.58
C ALA A 69 -33.01 -13.08 5.61
N GLY A 70 -32.50 -14.14 4.98
CA GLY A 70 -33.30 -15.03 4.13
C GLY A 70 -34.44 -15.72 4.88
N THR A 71 -34.19 -16.25 6.08
CA THR A 71 -35.23 -16.93 6.88
C THR A 71 -36.28 -15.98 7.42
N ILE A 72 -35.90 -14.76 7.82
CA ILE A 72 -36.86 -13.71 8.20
C ILE A 72 -37.77 -13.41 7.02
N THR A 73 -37.20 -13.23 5.83
CA THR A 73 -37.94 -12.87 4.62
C THR A 73 -38.87 -14.02 4.17
N ALA A 74 -38.44 -15.27 4.34
CA ALA A 74 -39.18 -16.44 3.86
C ALA A 74 -40.17 -17.03 4.88
N ALA A 75 -39.88 -16.93 6.18
CA ALA A 75 -40.59 -17.66 7.23
C ALA A 75 -40.91 -16.81 8.48
N ALA A 76 -40.51 -15.54 8.54
CA ALA A 76 -40.70 -14.63 9.69
C ALA A 76 -40.17 -15.18 11.03
N THR A 77 -39.14 -16.05 10.99
CA THR A 77 -38.49 -16.61 12.19
C THR A 77 -37.01 -16.24 12.27
N VAL A 78 -36.50 -16.14 13.50
CA VAL A 78 -35.08 -15.91 13.83
C VAL A 78 -34.70 -16.90 14.95
N GLU A 79 -33.66 -17.70 14.75
CA GLU A 79 -33.02 -18.45 15.83
C GLU A 79 -31.86 -17.60 16.41
N PRO A 80 -31.99 -17.04 17.63
CA PRO A 80 -31.03 -16.03 18.13
C PRO A 80 -29.65 -16.58 18.50
N THR A 81 -29.55 -17.87 18.82
CA THR A 81 -28.44 -18.44 19.61
C THR A 81 -27.13 -18.63 18.82
N LEU A 82 -27.18 -18.66 17.49
CA LEU A 82 -25.99 -18.86 16.66
C LEU A 82 -25.20 -17.56 16.44
N LEU A 83 -25.87 -16.40 16.43
CA LEU A 83 -25.25 -15.11 16.16
C LEU A 83 -24.32 -14.67 17.30
N ASP A 84 -24.76 -14.86 18.56
CA ASP A 84 -24.02 -14.43 19.74
C ASP A 84 -22.66 -15.13 19.90
N ARG A 85 -22.60 -16.43 19.58
CA ARG A 85 -21.36 -17.21 19.65
C ARG A 85 -20.33 -16.76 18.62
N ASP A 86 -20.76 -16.50 17.39
CA ASP A 86 -19.86 -16.07 16.33
C ASP A 86 -19.35 -14.65 16.58
N LEU A 87 -20.18 -13.76 17.13
CA LEU A 87 -19.77 -12.42 17.55
C LEU A 87 -18.71 -12.44 18.66
N ILE A 88 -18.86 -13.31 19.68
CA ILE A 88 -17.83 -13.49 20.71
C ILE A 88 -16.50 -13.94 20.10
N HIS A 89 -16.54 -14.88 19.15
CA HIS A 89 -15.32 -15.30 18.45
C HIS A 89 -14.69 -14.17 17.63
N VAL A 90 -15.48 -13.33 16.95
CA VAL A 90 -14.98 -12.15 16.23
C VAL A 90 -14.24 -11.22 17.18
N ILE A 91 -14.85 -10.87 18.32
CA ILE A 91 -14.24 -9.96 19.31
C ILE A 91 -12.91 -10.53 19.81
N GLN A 92 -12.88 -11.80 20.21
CA GLN A 92 -11.66 -12.45 20.69
C GLN A 92 -10.55 -12.48 19.63
N GLN A 93 -10.88 -12.75 18.36
CA GLN A 93 -9.88 -12.74 17.29
C GLN A 93 -9.41 -11.33 16.96
N GLN A 94 -10.29 -10.33 17.03
CA GLN A 94 -9.92 -8.93 16.81
C GLN A 94 -8.97 -8.41 17.90
N GLU A 95 -9.23 -8.72 19.17
CA GLU A 95 -8.34 -8.37 20.28
C GLU A 95 -6.96 -9.02 20.11
N ARG A 96 -6.93 -10.32 19.76
CA ARG A 96 -5.69 -11.05 19.53
C ARG A 96 -4.91 -10.50 18.34
N PHE A 97 -5.59 -10.19 17.24
CA PHE A 97 -4.98 -9.56 16.07
C PHE A 97 -4.37 -8.20 16.44
N THR A 98 -5.11 -7.37 17.17
CA THR A 98 -4.64 -6.05 17.62
C THR A 98 -3.37 -6.17 18.48
N ALA A 99 -3.37 -7.08 19.46
CA ALA A 99 -2.20 -7.29 20.31
C ALA A 99 -0.96 -7.77 19.54
N HIS A 100 -1.12 -8.73 18.63
CA HIS A 100 -0.01 -9.20 17.78
C HIS A 100 0.50 -8.11 16.83
N ARG A 101 -0.43 -7.34 16.24
CA ARG A 101 -0.10 -6.22 15.34
C ARG A 101 0.71 -5.18 16.07
N ASP A 102 0.26 -4.73 17.25
CA ASP A 102 0.93 -3.66 17.99
C ASP A 102 2.33 -4.09 18.46
N PHE A 103 2.47 -5.35 18.89
CA PHE A 103 3.78 -5.94 19.20
C PHE A 103 4.72 -5.99 17.99
N MET A 104 4.21 -6.42 16.83
CA MET A 104 4.97 -6.44 15.58
C MET A 104 5.39 -5.02 15.14
N LEU A 105 4.52 -4.02 15.27
CA LEU A 105 4.83 -2.63 14.92
C LEU A 105 5.94 -2.07 15.82
N ALA A 106 5.91 -2.37 17.12
CA ALA A 106 6.97 -1.98 18.05
C ALA A 106 8.32 -2.61 17.67
N LEU A 107 8.32 -3.90 17.32
CA LEU A 107 9.52 -4.59 16.84
C LEU A 107 10.03 -3.99 15.52
N TYR A 108 9.13 -3.65 14.58
CA TYR A 108 9.50 -3.06 13.31
C TYR A 108 10.18 -1.70 13.52
N GLN A 109 9.61 -0.85 14.39
CA GLN A 109 10.22 0.44 14.73
C GLN A 109 11.59 0.28 15.39
N ALA A 110 11.72 -0.63 16.36
CA ALA A 110 12.99 -0.91 17.01
C ALA A 110 14.03 -1.39 15.99
N TRP A 111 13.67 -2.37 15.14
CA TRP A 111 14.53 -2.85 14.07
C TRP A 111 14.95 -1.71 13.13
N ARG A 112 14.00 -0.86 12.72
CA ARG A 112 14.24 0.28 11.83
C ARG A 112 15.21 1.29 12.43
N LEU A 113 15.10 1.58 13.74
CA LEU A 113 15.98 2.50 14.46
C LEU A 113 17.43 2.00 14.50
N HIS A 114 17.62 0.69 14.67
CA HIS A 114 18.93 0.08 14.76
C HIS A 114 19.58 -0.19 13.39
N ARG A 115 18.79 -0.19 12.32
CA ARG A 115 19.28 -0.45 10.97
C ARG A 115 19.91 0.79 10.36
N PRO A 116 21.15 0.72 9.84
CA PRO A 116 21.77 1.86 9.16
C PRO A 116 21.02 2.20 7.86
N GLY A 117 20.70 3.48 7.64
CA GLY A 117 19.98 3.94 6.45
C GLY A 117 20.71 3.66 5.13
N SER A 118 22.03 3.49 5.15
CA SER A 118 22.82 3.07 3.98
C SER A 118 22.56 1.62 3.54
N ALA A 119 21.86 0.83 4.36
CA ALA A 119 21.44 -0.52 4.01
C ALA A 119 20.03 -0.54 3.41
N ASP A 120 19.38 0.61 3.23
CA ASP A 120 18.01 0.65 2.72
C ASP A 120 17.91 0.00 1.34
N PRO A 121 16.91 -0.88 1.18
CA PRO A 121 16.79 -1.65 -0.04
C PRO A 121 16.44 -0.73 -1.21
N ARG A 122 16.87 -1.16 -2.39
CA ARG A 122 16.45 -0.61 -3.69
C ARG A 122 14.95 -0.77 -3.99
N HIS A 123 14.16 -1.27 -3.04
CA HIS A 123 12.76 -1.61 -3.17
C HIS A 123 12.00 -1.18 -1.92
N ARG A 124 11.02 -0.27 -2.05
CA ARG A 124 10.18 0.23 -0.94
C ARG A 124 8.71 0.26 -1.35
N ARG A 125 7.81 0.42 -0.38
CA ARG A 125 6.37 0.57 -0.64
C ARG A 125 5.83 1.77 0.12
N ILE A 126 5.16 2.67 -0.58
CA ILE A 126 4.54 3.88 0.00
C ILE A 126 3.03 3.80 -0.19
N LEU A 127 2.28 4.25 0.82
CA LEU A 127 0.83 4.37 0.72
C LEU A 127 0.41 5.50 -0.22
N THR A 128 -0.58 5.22 -1.06
CA THR A 128 -1.16 6.20 -1.98
C THR A 128 -1.93 7.30 -1.23
N VAL A 129 -2.57 6.95 -0.11
CA VAL A 129 -3.20 7.87 0.83
C VAL A 129 -2.53 7.73 2.20
N PRO A 130 -2.08 8.82 2.84
CA PRO A 130 -1.33 8.71 4.08
C PRO A 130 -2.12 7.98 5.16
N TYR A 131 -1.50 6.95 5.75
CA TYR A 131 -2.06 6.12 6.82
C TYR A 131 -3.33 5.34 6.47
N ASP A 132 -3.73 5.34 5.20
CA ASP A 132 -4.91 4.64 4.71
C ASP A 132 -4.54 3.58 3.65
N PRO A 133 -4.50 2.29 4.02
CA PRO A 133 -4.20 1.21 3.08
C PRO A 133 -5.34 0.87 2.12
N THR A 134 -6.54 1.44 2.27
CA THR A 134 -7.70 1.08 1.44
C THR A 134 -7.55 1.50 -0.03
N HIS A 135 -6.67 2.46 -0.29
CA HIS A 135 -6.33 2.94 -1.64
C HIS A 135 -5.05 2.30 -2.19
N GLY A 136 -4.52 1.29 -1.51
CA GLY A 136 -3.34 0.52 -1.90
C GLY A 136 -2.01 1.23 -1.73
N MET A 137 -0.97 0.65 -2.31
CA MET A 137 0.43 1.08 -2.23
C MET A 137 1.04 1.25 -3.62
N ALA A 138 2.08 2.07 -3.70
CA ALA A 138 3.01 2.11 -4.82
C ALA A 138 4.35 1.48 -4.40
N ALA A 139 4.88 0.59 -5.22
CA ALA A 139 6.23 0.07 -5.12
C ALA A 139 7.21 1.05 -5.78
N LEU A 140 8.27 1.39 -5.05
CA LEU A 140 9.39 2.18 -5.54
C LEU A 140 10.55 1.23 -5.74
N THR A 141 11.14 1.27 -6.94
CA THR A 141 12.33 0.48 -7.27
C THR A 141 13.40 1.37 -7.84
N THR A 142 14.65 1.15 -7.46
CA THR A 142 15.75 1.97 -7.97
C THR A 142 17.00 1.19 -8.35
N ASP A 143 17.69 1.67 -9.39
CA ASP A 143 19.05 1.28 -9.72
C ASP A 143 20.11 2.24 -9.13
N ASP A 144 19.71 3.45 -8.67
CA ASP A 144 20.54 4.49 -8.05
C ASP A 144 19.84 5.29 -6.92
N ASP A 145 20.57 5.91 -5.98
CA ASP A 145 19.91 6.54 -4.81
C ASP A 145 19.10 7.83 -5.11
N ARG A 146 18.91 8.19 -6.39
CA ARG A 146 18.33 9.47 -6.81
C ARG A 146 17.18 9.34 -7.81
N HIS A 147 16.92 8.16 -8.35
CA HIS A 147 15.90 7.91 -9.37
C HIS A 147 15.06 6.69 -9.03
N TRP A 148 13.81 6.88 -8.63
CA TRP A 148 12.92 5.77 -8.31
C TRP A 148 11.89 5.57 -9.41
N ARG A 149 11.79 4.34 -9.90
CA ARG A 149 10.68 3.87 -10.74
C ARG A 149 9.49 3.51 -9.85
N VAL A 150 8.30 3.95 -10.27
CA VAL A 150 7.08 3.81 -9.48
C VAL A 150 6.10 2.86 -10.18
N THR A 151 5.68 1.83 -9.45
CA THR A 151 4.72 0.83 -9.91
C THR A 151 3.57 0.72 -8.90
N PRO A 152 2.32 1.03 -9.27
CA PRO A 152 1.18 0.85 -8.38
C PRO A 152 0.91 -0.64 -8.17
N ASP A 153 0.46 -1.00 -6.97
CA ASP A 153 -0.15 -2.31 -6.78
C ASP A 153 -1.55 -2.38 -7.44
N PRO A 154 -2.18 -3.56 -7.53
CA PRO A 154 -3.46 -3.70 -8.20
C PRO A 154 -4.62 -2.89 -7.60
N VAL A 155 -4.62 -2.61 -6.29
CA VAL A 155 -5.70 -1.82 -5.67
C VAL A 155 -5.47 -0.34 -5.89
N ALA A 156 -4.23 0.12 -5.81
CA ALA A 156 -3.85 1.47 -6.24
C ALA A 156 -4.20 1.66 -7.73
N ALA A 157 -3.86 0.70 -8.59
CA ALA A 157 -4.21 0.78 -10.01
C ALA A 157 -5.73 0.92 -10.21
N THR A 158 -6.53 0.15 -9.45
CA THR A 158 -8.00 0.23 -9.51
C THR A 158 -8.51 1.57 -8.96
N ALA A 159 -8.01 2.03 -7.82
CA ALA A 159 -8.44 3.26 -7.15
C ALA A 159 -8.17 4.52 -8.00
N TYR A 160 -7.08 4.52 -8.77
CA TYR A 160 -6.67 5.65 -9.61
C TYR A 160 -6.99 5.44 -11.10
N GLY A 161 -7.78 4.42 -11.47
CA GLY A 161 -8.22 4.19 -12.84
C GLY A 161 -7.10 3.86 -13.83
N ILE A 162 -6.00 3.27 -13.34
CA ILE A 162 -4.83 2.93 -14.14
C ILE A 162 -5.09 1.62 -14.89
N PRO A 163 -5.02 1.61 -16.23
CA PRO A 163 -5.21 0.39 -17.01
C PRO A 163 -4.19 -0.69 -16.62
N ALA A 164 -4.60 -1.96 -16.61
CA ALA A 164 -3.71 -3.07 -16.25
C ALA A 164 -2.42 -3.13 -17.10
N ALA A 165 -2.50 -2.72 -18.38
CA ALA A 165 -1.34 -2.62 -19.26
C ALA A 165 -0.35 -1.52 -18.87
N ALA A 166 -0.81 -0.47 -18.19
CA ALA A 166 0.00 0.65 -17.70
C ALA A 166 0.40 0.51 -16.22
N ALA A 167 -0.26 -0.38 -15.47
CA ALA A 167 -0.01 -0.61 -14.05
C ALA A 167 1.39 -1.21 -13.74
N MET A 168 2.18 -1.57 -14.76
CA MET A 168 3.54 -2.07 -14.56
C MET A 168 4.57 -0.97 -14.25
N LEU A 169 4.38 0.24 -14.80
CA LEU A 169 5.28 1.39 -14.55
C LEU A 169 4.54 2.67 -14.92
N ILE A 170 4.23 3.49 -13.92
CA ILE A 170 3.44 4.72 -14.10
C ILE A 170 4.30 5.97 -14.24
N GLY A 171 5.59 5.86 -13.95
CA GLY A 171 6.52 6.98 -14.01
C GLY A 171 7.78 6.75 -13.20
N ASP A 172 8.57 7.81 -13.12
CA ASP A 172 9.71 7.93 -12.22
C ASP A 172 9.61 9.18 -11.35
N ILE A 173 10.36 9.18 -10.27
CA ILE A 173 10.62 10.36 -9.45
C ILE A 173 12.14 10.47 -9.26
N HIS A 174 12.67 11.68 -9.33
CA HIS A 174 14.08 11.90 -9.04
C HIS A 174 14.33 13.14 -8.22
N THR A 175 15.41 13.11 -7.43
CA THR A 175 15.77 14.24 -6.58
C THR A 175 16.46 15.34 -7.40
N THR A 176 16.10 16.58 -7.12
CA THR A 176 16.67 17.79 -7.71
C THR A 176 17.03 18.79 -6.60
N ASN A 177 17.73 19.87 -6.94
CA ASN A 177 18.03 20.94 -5.98
C ASN A 177 16.78 21.65 -5.43
N HIS A 178 15.61 21.46 -6.05
CA HIS A 178 14.36 22.14 -5.70
C HIS A 178 13.31 21.19 -5.09
N GLY A 179 13.66 19.94 -4.85
CA GLY A 179 12.74 18.91 -4.37
C GLY A 179 12.69 17.70 -5.31
N TRP A 180 11.57 17.00 -5.29
CA TRP A 180 11.36 15.78 -6.06
C TRP A 180 10.64 16.08 -7.37
N GLN A 181 11.20 15.62 -8.48
CA GLN A 181 10.65 15.80 -9.81
C GLN A 181 9.96 14.51 -10.26
N PRO A 182 8.61 14.48 -10.26
CA PRO A 182 7.85 13.40 -10.88
C PRO A 182 7.82 13.51 -12.41
N THR A 183 7.95 12.38 -13.07
CA THR A 183 7.80 12.18 -14.51
C THR A 183 6.82 11.05 -14.76
N ALA A 184 5.62 11.35 -15.26
CA ALA A 184 4.59 10.36 -15.54
C ALA A 184 4.74 9.75 -16.93
N TYR A 185 4.48 8.45 -17.04
CA TYR A 185 4.46 7.73 -18.32
C TYR A 185 3.02 7.30 -18.60
N THR A 186 2.51 7.53 -19.81
CA THR A 186 1.18 7.06 -20.23
C THR A 186 1.21 5.73 -20.96
N ARG A 187 2.41 5.26 -21.35
CA ARG A 187 2.62 3.93 -21.91
C ARG A 187 3.98 3.37 -21.47
N THR A 188 4.03 2.06 -21.29
CA THR A 188 5.18 1.33 -20.73
C THR A 188 6.29 1.02 -21.74
N ASP A 189 6.06 1.28 -23.02
CA ASP A 189 7.01 0.97 -24.09
C ASP A 189 8.15 2.00 -24.03
N ASP A 190 9.31 1.58 -23.51
CA ASP A 190 10.57 2.34 -23.36
C ASP A 190 10.40 3.88 -23.37
N PRO A 191 10.42 4.55 -22.20
CA PRO A 191 10.25 6.00 -22.11
C PRO A 191 11.22 6.77 -23.02
N ALA A 192 12.43 6.23 -23.26
CA ALA A 192 13.41 6.84 -24.16
C ALA A 192 12.98 6.76 -25.64
N ALA A 193 12.24 5.72 -26.02
CA ALA A 193 11.70 5.53 -27.36
C ALA A 193 10.42 6.35 -27.62
N ASN A 194 9.66 6.68 -26.56
CA ASN A 194 8.38 7.38 -26.67
C ASN A 194 8.31 8.65 -25.81
N PRO A 195 9.14 9.68 -26.10
CA PRO A 195 9.20 10.90 -25.28
C PRO A 195 7.89 11.71 -25.28
N HIS A 196 7.05 11.54 -26.30
CA HIS A 196 5.73 12.18 -26.40
C HIS A 196 4.67 11.57 -25.45
N LEU A 197 4.98 10.43 -24.82
CA LEU A 197 4.15 9.76 -23.82
C LEU A 197 4.70 9.91 -22.40
N THR A 198 5.63 10.87 -22.23
CA THR A 198 6.32 11.17 -20.97
C THR A 198 6.03 12.61 -20.58
N PHE A 199 5.53 12.79 -19.36
CA PHE A 199 5.01 14.07 -18.87
C PHE A 199 5.70 14.48 -17.59
N ARG A 200 6.36 15.63 -17.62
CA ARG A 200 6.97 16.23 -16.43
C ARG A 200 5.88 16.92 -15.60
N LEU A 201 5.69 16.48 -14.36
CA LEU A 201 4.69 17.06 -13.45
C LEU A 201 5.36 18.14 -12.55
N PRO A 202 4.59 18.95 -11.80
CA PRO A 202 5.16 19.93 -10.88
C PRO A 202 6.10 19.30 -9.84
N VAL A 203 7.17 20.02 -9.48
CA VAL A 203 8.10 19.59 -8.43
C VAL A 203 7.39 19.57 -7.08
N THR A 204 7.63 18.52 -6.28
CA THR A 204 7.06 18.37 -4.94
C THR A 204 8.15 18.47 -3.87
N ALA A 205 7.75 18.79 -2.64
CA ALA A 205 8.69 18.92 -1.53
C ALA A 205 9.25 17.56 -1.04
N THR A 206 8.44 16.50 -1.12
CA THR A 206 8.76 15.18 -0.58
C THR A 206 8.59 14.07 -1.62
N GLU A 207 9.26 12.93 -1.36
CA GLU A 207 9.23 11.72 -2.19
C GLU A 207 7.81 11.16 -2.29
N ASP A 208 7.09 11.06 -1.17
CA ASP A 208 5.73 10.55 -1.12
C ASP A 208 4.74 11.45 -1.86
N ALA A 209 4.92 12.78 -1.79
CA ALA A 209 4.14 13.72 -2.59
C ALA A 209 4.39 13.54 -4.09
N ALA A 210 5.64 13.25 -4.50
CA ALA A 210 5.95 12.99 -5.91
C ALA A 210 5.26 11.72 -6.41
N VAL A 211 5.29 10.64 -5.63
CA VAL A 211 4.56 9.39 -5.95
C VAL A 211 3.06 9.64 -6.09
N ARG A 212 2.47 10.40 -5.15
CA ARG A 212 1.04 10.73 -5.18
C ARG A 212 0.67 11.62 -6.35
N SER A 213 1.56 12.52 -6.76
CA SER A 213 1.41 13.34 -7.97
C SER A 213 1.23 12.47 -9.22
N LEU A 214 2.06 11.43 -9.38
CA LEU A 214 1.93 10.46 -10.49
C LEU A 214 0.56 9.76 -10.48
N LEU A 215 0.09 9.33 -9.31
CA LEU A 215 -1.19 8.64 -9.17
C LEU A 215 -2.38 9.58 -9.48
N ARG A 216 -2.33 10.81 -8.99
CA ARG A 216 -3.36 11.83 -9.28
C ARG A 216 -3.39 12.19 -10.77
N TRP A 217 -2.23 12.27 -11.42
CA TRP A 217 -2.15 12.46 -12.87
C TRP A 217 -2.88 11.36 -13.63
N TRP A 218 -2.65 10.10 -13.26
CA TRP A 218 -3.36 8.97 -13.85
C TRP A 218 -4.87 9.02 -13.60
N HIS A 219 -5.30 9.42 -12.40
CA HIS A 219 -6.71 9.61 -12.11
C HIS A 219 -7.35 10.69 -13.00
N LEU A 220 -6.66 11.81 -13.23
CA LEU A 220 -7.11 12.86 -14.16
C LEU A 220 -7.26 12.32 -15.58
N LEU A 221 -6.29 11.53 -16.07
CA LEU A 221 -6.38 10.93 -17.41
C LEU A 221 -7.53 9.92 -17.52
N SER A 222 -7.81 9.16 -16.47
CA SER A 222 -8.89 8.17 -16.48
C SER A 222 -10.29 8.78 -16.44
N THR A 223 -10.42 9.98 -15.86
CA THR A 223 -11.71 10.67 -15.71
C THR A 223 -12.08 11.51 -16.93
N ASP A 224 -11.12 11.81 -17.82
CA ASP A 224 -11.35 12.57 -19.05
C ASP A 224 -10.59 11.97 -20.27
N PRO A 225 -10.94 10.74 -20.70
CA PRO A 225 -10.19 10.00 -21.73
C PRO A 225 -10.28 10.63 -23.13
N ASP A 226 -11.31 11.43 -23.40
CA ASP A 226 -11.52 12.11 -24.69
C ASP A 226 -10.62 13.35 -24.85
N ARG A 227 -9.94 13.74 -23.78
CA ARG A 227 -9.09 14.93 -23.71
C ARG A 227 -7.67 14.45 -23.45
N ALA A 228 -6.93 14.21 -24.53
CA ALA A 228 -5.49 13.95 -24.49
C ALA A 228 -4.74 15.21 -24.00
N ARG A 229 -4.89 15.51 -22.70
CA ARG A 229 -4.38 16.69 -22.03
C ARG A 229 -2.92 16.48 -21.65
N THR A 230 -2.09 17.48 -21.89
CA THR A 230 -0.73 17.55 -21.33
C THR A 230 -0.74 18.32 -20.00
N PRO A 231 0.28 18.18 -19.13
CA PRO A 231 0.35 18.93 -17.87
C PRO A 231 0.22 20.45 -18.05
N ASP A 232 0.70 20.99 -19.17
CA ASP A 232 0.62 22.42 -19.50
C ASP A 232 -0.81 22.89 -19.84
N GLN A 233 -1.72 21.94 -20.11
CA GLN A 233 -3.13 22.20 -20.42
C GLN A 233 -4.04 22.07 -19.18
N LEU A 234 -3.45 21.78 -18.02
CA LEU A 234 -4.16 21.74 -16.75
C LEU A 234 -4.47 23.16 -16.25
N THR A 235 -5.61 23.30 -15.61
CA THR A 235 -5.97 24.51 -14.85
C THR A 235 -5.01 24.69 -13.66
N ALA A 236 -4.89 25.92 -13.16
CA ALA A 236 -4.06 26.20 -11.98
C ALA A 236 -4.49 25.37 -10.75
N GLU A 237 -5.78 25.06 -10.62
CA GLU A 237 -6.32 24.21 -9.55
C GLU A 237 -5.87 22.75 -9.71
N GLU A 238 -5.97 22.20 -10.93
CA GLU A 238 -5.48 20.84 -11.24
C GLU A 238 -3.96 20.74 -11.03
N GLN A 239 -3.18 21.75 -11.44
CA GLN A 239 -1.73 21.79 -11.20
C GLN A 239 -1.39 21.86 -9.70
N THR A 240 -2.14 22.64 -8.92
CA THR A 240 -1.95 22.71 -7.46
C THR A 240 -2.28 21.37 -6.82
N SER A 241 -3.35 20.70 -7.27
CA SER A 241 -3.73 19.36 -6.82
C SER A 241 -2.64 18.32 -7.06
N LEU A 242 -1.87 18.44 -8.15
CA LEU A 242 -0.75 17.54 -8.42
C LEU A 242 0.44 17.76 -7.47
N SER A 243 0.61 18.98 -6.94
CA SER A 243 1.75 19.31 -6.06
C SER A 243 1.48 19.11 -4.56
N ALA A 244 0.24 18.83 -4.17
CA ALA A 244 -0.23 18.75 -2.78
C ALA A 244 0.20 17.48 -2.02
#